data_AF-A0A5J6P394-F1
#
_entry.id   AF-A0A5J6P394-F1
#
_cell.length_a   1.000
_cell.length_b   1.000
_cell.length_c   1.000
_cell.angle_alpha   90.00
_cell.angle_beta   90.00
_cell.angle_gamma   90.00
#
_symmetry.space_group_name_H-M   'P 1'
#
loop_
_entity.id
_entity.type
_entity.pdbx_description
1 polymer ?
#
loop_
_entity_poly.entity_id
_entity_poly.type
_entity_poly.pdbx_seq_one_letter_code
_entity_poly.pdbx_strand_id
1 'polypeptide(L)'
;MSYDQLDAIADSYIPLLFVLFLAGLGRDVYLLWPNYRASLISLFYVIGLLVTAYGLMFIDNTVRLWPSFGLDYSTHAAVSLAMVLGLARVFPARWSLLAVSFVGYLALMLYQQYHSLLDVLTTSVVIGACAALLSKALDFIEKPTRHSAQD
;
A
#
# COMPACT_ATOMS: atom_id res chain seq x y z
N MET A 1 -27.17 -4.78 7.54
CA MET A 1 -26.73 -4.91 6.14
C MET A 1 -26.73 -6.38 5.81
N SER A 2 -27.06 -6.77 4.59
CA SER A 2 -26.87 -8.16 4.15
C SER A 2 -25.38 -8.46 3.98
N TYR A 3 -25.03 -9.74 3.95
CA TYR A 3 -23.67 -10.20 3.69
C TYR A 3 -23.14 -9.66 2.35
N ASP A 4 -23.97 -9.71 1.30
CA ASP A 4 -23.63 -9.19 -0.04
C ASP A 4 -23.38 -7.67 -0.06
N GLN A 5 -24.07 -6.91 0.80
CA GLN A 5 -23.83 -5.47 0.91
C GLN A 5 -22.48 -5.16 1.55
N LEU A 6 -22.08 -5.95 2.56
CA LEU A 6 -20.77 -5.83 3.19
C LEU A 6 -19.64 -6.26 2.25
N ASP A 7 -19.90 -7.25 1.41
CA ASP A 7 -19.00 -7.69 0.36
C ASP A 7 -18.77 -6.59 -0.68
N ALA A 8 -19.86 -5.98 -1.20
CA ALA A 8 -19.74 -4.85 -2.11
C ALA A 8 -18.96 -3.67 -1.50
N ILE A 9 -19.08 -3.43 -0.19
CA ILE A 9 -18.25 -2.44 0.50
C ILE A 9 -16.78 -2.86 0.47
N ALA A 10 -16.47 -4.11 0.80
CA ALA A 10 -15.10 -4.60 0.81
C ALA A 10 -14.44 -4.51 -0.57
N ASP A 11 -15.17 -4.87 -1.63
CA ASP A 11 -14.68 -4.81 -3.01
C ASP A 11 -14.46 -3.37 -3.49
N SER A 12 -15.25 -2.42 -3.00
CA SER A 12 -15.09 -1.00 -3.36
C SER A 12 -13.91 -0.31 -2.67
N TYR A 13 -13.38 -0.88 -1.58
CA TYR A 13 -12.40 -0.21 -0.73
C TYR A 13 -11.09 0.10 -1.47
N ILE A 14 -10.49 -0.89 -2.13
CA ILE A 14 -9.22 -0.70 -2.86
C ILE A 14 -9.38 0.27 -4.04
N PRO A 15 -10.40 0.13 -4.93
CA PRO A 15 -10.67 1.11 -5.98
C PRO A 15 -10.83 2.53 -5.46
N LEU A 16 -11.52 2.71 -4.32
CA LEU A 16 -11.68 4.03 -3.70
C LEU A 16 -10.33 4.61 -3.25
N LEU A 17 -9.49 3.82 -2.57
CA LEU A 17 -8.15 4.28 -2.19
C LEU A 17 -7.31 4.68 -3.41
N PHE A 18 -7.43 3.93 -4.51
CA PHE A 18 -6.73 4.23 -5.76
C PHE A 18 -7.18 5.55 -6.36
N VAL A 19 -8.49 5.80 -6.45
CA VAL A 19 -9.03 7.09 -6.91
C VAL A 19 -8.56 8.25 -6.03
N LEU A 20 -8.61 8.09 -4.70
CA LEU A 20 -8.14 9.10 -3.76
C LEU A 20 -6.63 9.39 -3.92
N PHE A 21 -5.84 8.36 -4.19
CA PHE A 21 -4.40 8.48 -4.43
C PHE A 21 -4.12 9.27 -5.71
N LEU A 22 -4.79 8.93 -6.81
CA LEU A 22 -4.65 9.66 -8.07
C LEU A 22 -5.11 11.12 -7.95
N ALA A 23 -6.22 11.37 -7.26
CA ALA A 23 -6.70 12.73 -7.01
C ALA A 23 -5.70 13.55 -6.19
N GLY A 24 -5.11 12.94 -5.15
CA GLY A 24 -4.07 13.57 -4.34
C GLY A 24 -2.78 13.84 -5.12
N LEU A 25 -2.34 12.90 -5.96
CA LEU A 25 -1.21 13.11 -6.87
C LEU A 25 -1.47 14.25 -7.85
N GLY A 26 -2.65 14.27 -8.50
CA GLY A 26 -3.02 15.32 -9.44
C GLY A 26 -3.04 16.71 -8.79
N ARG A 27 -3.57 16.80 -7.56
CA ARG A 27 -3.50 18.02 -6.74
C ARG A 27 -2.05 18.44 -6.50
N ASP A 28 -1.19 17.53 -6.05
CA ASP A 28 0.20 17.87 -5.72
C ASP A 28 1.00 18.28 -6.94
N VAL A 29 0.82 17.61 -8.08
CA VAL A 29 1.45 18.01 -9.35
C VAL A 29 1.02 19.43 -9.75
N TYR A 30 -0.27 19.76 -9.62
CA TYR A 30 -0.79 21.09 -9.94
C TYR A 30 -0.23 22.17 -8.99
N LEU A 31 -0.22 21.92 -7.68
CA LEU A 31 0.21 22.89 -6.68
C LEU A 31 1.73 23.07 -6.61
N LEU A 32 2.50 22.02 -6.90
CA LEU A 32 3.96 22.02 -6.79
C LEU A 32 4.66 22.28 -8.12
N TRP A 33 3.92 22.55 -9.21
CA TRP A 33 4.52 22.77 -10.53
C TRP A 33 5.55 23.91 -10.51
N PRO A 34 6.75 23.73 -11.10
CA PRO A 34 7.23 22.56 -11.86
C PRO A 34 7.95 21.49 -10.99
N ASN A 35 8.05 21.66 -9.68
CA ASN A 35 8.76 20.79 -8.74
C ASN A 35 7.93 19.59 -8.26
N TYR A 36 7.34 18.82 -9.18
CA TYR A 36 6.47 17.67 -8.89
C TYR A 36 7.23 16.36 -8.55
N ARG A 37 8.53 16.45 -8.22
CA ARG A 37 9.41 15.30 -7.95
C ARG A 37 8.89 14.40 -6.82
N ALA A 38 8.38 14.99 -5.74
CA ALA A 38 7.80 14.25 -4.61
C ALA A 38 6.56 13.42 -5.04
N SER A 39 5.75 13.96 -5.96
CA SER A 39 4.60 13.25 -6.53
C SER A 39 5.05 12.04 -7.37
N LEU A 40 6.11 12.18 -8.17
CA LEU A 40 6.70 11.05 -8.90
C LEU A 40 7.25 9.97 -7.96
N ILE A 41 7.95 10.36 -6.91
CA ILE A 41 8.47 9.40 -5.91
C ILE A 41 7.33 8.64 -5.24
N SER A 42 6.24 9.35 -4.91
CA SER A 42 5.03 8.73 -4.34
C SER A 42 4.36 7.75 -5.32
N LEU A 43 4.32 8.10 -6.61
CA LEU A 43 3.83 7.21 -7.67
C LEU A 43 4.70 5.95 -7.79
N PHE A 44 6.02 6.09 -7.92
CA PHE A 44 6.94 4.96 -8.01
C PHE A 44 6.93 4.08 -6.77
N TYR A 45 6.74 4.68 -5.59
CA TYR A 45 6.56 3.94 -4.35
C TYR A 45 5.33 3.02 -4.41
N VAL A 46 4.16 3.54 -4.79
CA VAL A 46 2.95 2.72 -4.93
C VAL A 46 3.12 1.66 -6.00
N ILE A 47 3.67 2.00 -7.17
CA ILE A 47 3.94 1.02 -8.23
C ILE A 47 4.85 -0.10 -7.72
N GLY A 48 5.95 0.24 -7.04
CA GLY A 48 6.87 -0.74 -6.47
C GLY A 48 6.20 -1.66 -5.44
N LEU A 49 5.29 -1.13 -4.62
CA LEU A 49 4.52 -1.94 -3.67
C LEU A 49 3.49 -2.83 -4.35
N LEU A 50 2.80 -2.35 -5.39
CA LEU A 50 1.85 -3.17 -6.15
C LEU A 50 2.58 -4.30 -6.89
N VAL A 51 3.73 -4.01 -7.51
CA VAL A 51 4.60 -5.03 -8.12
C VAL A 51 5.04 -6.04 -7.06
N THR A 52 5.40 -5.60 -5.86
CA THR A 52 5.76 -6.49 -4.76
C THR A 52 4.56 -7.36 -4.33
N ALA A 53 3.38 -6.77 -4.16
CA ALA A 53 2.18 -7.48 -3.73
C ALA A 53 1.78 -8.59 -4.72
N TYR A 54 1.75 -8.30 -6.01
CA TYR A 54 1.43 -9.30 -7.03
C TYR A 54 2.59 -10.25 -7.32
N GLY A 55 3.84 -9.78 -7.20
CA GLY A 55 5.03 -10.62 -7.31
C GLY A 55 5.10 -11.67 -6.20
N LEU A 56 4.78 -11.31 -4.96
CA LEU A 56 4.69 -12.25 -3.84
C LEU A 56 3.53 -13.22 -4.02
N MET A 57 2.36 -12.76 -4.47
CA MET A 57 1.25 -13.65 -4.83
C MET A 57 1.67 -14.68 -5.90
N PHE A 58 2.37 -14.24 -6.95
CA PHE A 58 2.86 -15.12 -8.00
C PHE A 58 3.89 -16.14 -7.47
N ILE A 59 4.83 -15.69 -6.65
CA ILE A 59 5.80 -16.56 -5.98
C ILE A 59 5.06 -17.57 -5.10
N ASP A 60 4.13 -17.13 -4.26
CA ASP A 60 3.38 -17.98 -3.36
C ASP A 60 2.54 -19.03 -4.10
N ASN A 61 1.88 -18.66 -5.19
CA ASN A 61 1.18 -19.62 -6.05
C ASN A 61 2.10 -20.68 -6.67
N THR A 62 3.40 -20.37 -6.82
CA THR A 62 4.38 -21.28 -7.40
C THR A 62 5.04 -22.17 -6.33
N VAL A 63 5.51 -21.57 -5.23
CA VAL A 63 6.31 -22.26 -4.21
C VAL A 63 5.48 -22.71 -3.00
N ARG A 64 4.22 -22.26 -2.93
CA ARG A 64 3.25 -22.55 -1.86
C ARG A 64 3.79 -22.22 -0.47
N LEU A 65 4.36 -21.02 -0.31
CA LEU A 65 5.01 -20.61 0.93
C LEU A 65 3.99 -20.48 2.08
N TRP A 66 2.95 -19.66 1.94
CA TRP A 66 1.86 -19.54 2.91
C TRP A 66 1.15 -20.88 3.14
N PRO A 67 0.74 -21.61 2.07
CA PRO A 67 0.13 -22.92 2.24
C PRO A 67 1.00 -23.95 2.97
N SER A 68 2.33 -23.85 2.90
CA SER A 68 3.22 -24.75 3.66
C SER A 68 3.10 -24.60 5.18
N PHE A 69 2.56 -23.47 5.66
CA PHE A 69 2.21 -23.21 7.06
C PHE A 69 0.71 -23.35 7.34
N GLY A 70 -0.10 -23.80 6.37
CA GLY A 70 -1.56 -23.85 6.47
C GLY A 70 -2.23 -22.47 6.41
N LEU A 71 -1.55 -21.49 5.83
CA LEU A 71 -2.03 -20.11 5.64
C LEU A 71 -2.36 -19.84 4.17
N ASP A 72 -2.98 -18.69 3.91
CA ASP A 72 -3.23 -18.15 2.57
C ASP A 72 -2.72 -16.71 2.44
N TYR A 73 -2.15 -16.38 1.28
CA TYR A 73 -1.66 -15.04 1.00
C TYR A 73 -2.82 -14.08 0.75
N SER A 74 -2.92 -13.01 1.55
CA SER A 74 -4.04 -12.07 1.41
C SER A 74 -3.73 -10.91 0.46
N THR A 75 -4.16 -11.03 -0.79
CA THR A 75 -4.08 -9.93 -1.78
C THR A 75 -4.81 -8.67 -1.30
N HIS A 76 -5.94 -8.84 -0.62
CA HIS A 76 -6.68 -7.75 0.01
C HIS A 76 -5.82 -6.96 1.00
N ALA A 77 -5.15 -7.63 1.96
CA ALA A 77 -4.25 -6.95 2.88
C ALA A 77 -3.04 -6.32 2.16
N ALA A 78 -2.44 -7.04 1.22
CA ALA A 78 -1.24 -6.57 0.53
C ALA A 78 -1.48 -5.28 -0.26
N VAL A 79 -2.52 -5.27 -1.10
CA VAL A 79 -2.84 -4.13 -1.97
C VAL A 79 -3.40 -2.96 -1.18
N SER A 80 -4.30 -3.22 -0.21
CA SER A 80 -4.83 -2.12 0.62
C SER A 80 -3.75 -1.46 1.47
N LEU A 81 -2.81 -2.23 2.05
CA LEU A 81 -1.67 -1.66 2.78
C LEU A 81 -0.77 -0.83 1.86
N ALA A 82 -0.47 -1.32 0.66
CA ALA A 82 0.29 -0.57 -0.34
C ALA A 82 -0.36 0.79 -0.66
N MET A 83 -1.68 0.80 -0.86
CA MET A 83 -2.44 2.02 -1.13
C MET A 83 -2.50 2.97 0.07
N VAL A 84 -2.70 2.44 1.29
CA VAL A 84 -2.72 3.22 2.53
C VAL A 84 -1.38 3.91 2.77
N LEU A 85 -0.26 3.20 2.57
CA LEU A 85 1.07 3.77 2.70
C LEU A 85 1.36 4.80 1.61
N GLY A 86 0.90 4.57 0.38
CA GLY A 86 0.97 5.56 -0.70
C GLY A 86 0.19 6.84 -0.37
N LEU A 87 -1.05 6.70 0.09
CA LEU A 87 -1.88 7.81 0.53
C LEU A 87 -1.28 8.55 1.73
N ALA A 88 -0.61 7.85 2.65
CA ALA A 88 0.06 8.49 3.77
C ALA A 88 1.23 9.39 3.33
N ARG A 89 1.86 9.12 2.17
CA ARG A 89 2.86 10.02 1.59
C ARG A 89 2.23 11.28 0.97
N VAL A 90 1.05 11.15 0.36
CA VAL A 90 0.32 12.25 -0.29
C VAL A 90 -0.48 13.10 0.72
N PHE A 91 -0.91 12.49 1.82
CA PHE A 91 -1.70 13.11 2.89
C PHE A 91 -1.12 12.78 4.28
N PRO A 92 0.11 13.21 4.59
CA PRO A 92 0.79 12.82 5.84
C PRO A 92 0.01 13.24 7.10
N ALA A 93 -0.70 14.36 7.06
CA ALA A 93 -1.55 14.81 8.17
C ALA A 93 -2.76 13.90 8.45
N ARG A 94 -3.12 12.99 7.51
CA ARG A 94 -4.27 12.09 7.61
C ARG A 94 -3.87 10.64 7.87
N TRP A 95 -2.62 10.37 8.23
CA TRP A 95 -2.11 9.00 8.42
C TRP A 95 -2.95 8.19 9.43
N SER A 96 -3.43 8.81 10.51
CA SER A 96 -4.22 8.15 11.55
C SER A 96 -5.58 7.70 11.03
N LEU A 97 -6.25 8.55 10.24
CA LEU A 97 -7.51 8.22 9.56
C LEU A 97 -7.30 7.04 8.59
N LEU A 98 -6.22 7.07 7.81
CA LEU A 98 -5.89 6.00 6.87
C LEU A 98 -5.63 4.68 7.61
N ALA A 99 -4.86 4.71 8.71
CA ALA A 99 -4.61 3.54 9.55
C ALA A 99 -5.89 2.97 10.16
N VAL A 100 -6.78 3.81 10.68
CA VAL A 100 -8.10 3.38 11.19
C VAL A 100 -8.93 2.75 10.06
N SER A 101 -8.93 3.35 8.86
CA SER A 101 -9.65 2.79 7.72
C SER A 101 -9.13 1.41 7.32
N PHE A 102 -7.81 1.22 7.36
CA PHE A 102 -7.16 -0.07 7.05
C PHE A 102 -7.51 -1.13 8.09
N VAL A 103 -7.43 -0.80 9.38
CA VAL A 103 -7.82 -1.72 10.46
C VAL A 103 -9.30 -2.10 10.35
N GLY A 104 -10.17 -1.13 10.04
CA GLY A 104 -11.59 -1.39 9.78
C GLY A 104 -11.80 -2.32 8.59
N TYR A 105 -11.03 -2.15 7.52
CA TYR A 105 -11.06 -3.04 6.36
C TYR A 105 -10.58 -4.46 6.69
N LEU A 106 -9.48 -4.61 7.42
CA LEU A 106 -9.02 -5.92 7.88
C LEU A 106 -10.07 -6.61 8.77
N ALA A 107 -10.69 -5.86 9.70
CA ALA A 107 -11.76 -6.38 10.52
C ALA A 107 -12.97 -6.85 9.67
N LEU A 108 -13.31 -6.11 8.61
CA LEU A 108 -14.33 -6.52 7.65
C LEU A 108 -13.95 -7.82 6.92
N MET A 109 -12.68 -8.00 6.53
CA MET A 109 -12.20 -9.24 5.91
C MET A 109 -12.28 -10.45 6.83
N LEU A 110 -11.98 -10.26 8.12
CA LEU A 110 -12.18 -11.30 9.13
C LEU A 110 -13.66 -11.59 9.34
N TYR A 111 -14.51 -10.57 9.40
CA TYR A 111 -15.96 -10.75 9.55
C TYR A 111 -16.56 -11.51 8.36
N GLN A 112 -16.18 -11.15 7.14
CA GLN A 112 -16.63 -11.83 5.91
C GLN A 112 -15.97 -13.20 5.71
N GLN A 113 -15.04 -13.62 6.57
CA GLN A 113 -14.33 -14.90 6.46
C GLN A 113 -13.54 -15.03 5.15
N TYR A 114 -13.02 -13.91 4.62
CA TYR A 114 -12.20 -13.93 3.40
C TYR A 114 -10.84 -14.54 3.69
N HIS A 115 -10.31 -14.23 4.87
CA HIS A 115 -9.00 -14.68 5.32
C HIS A 115 -9.00 -14.87 6.83
N SER A 116 -8.10 -15.71 7.32
CA SER A 116 -7.81 -15.82 8.75
C SER A 116 -7.02 -14.62 9.25
N LEU A 117 -6.99 -14.40 10.57
CA LEU A 117 -6.18 -13.35 11.18
C LEU A 117 -4.68 -13.52 10.85
N LEU A 118 -4.18 -14.75 10.78
CA LEU A 118 -2.79 -15.00 10.46
C LEU A 118 -2.47 -14.68 8.99
N ASP A 119 -3.38 -14.93 8.07
CA ASP A 119 -3.22 -14.60 6.65
C ASP A 119 -3.01 -13.10 6.46
N VAL A 120 -3.91 -12.27 7.00
CA VAL A 120 -3.82 -10.80 6.89
C VAL A 120 -2.64 -10.24 7.67
N LEU A 121 -2.31 -10.75 8.86
CA LEU A 121 -1.17 -10.28 9.66
C LEU A 121 0.17 -10.60 8.98
N THR A 122 0.40 -11.85 8.61
CA THR A 122 1.67 -12.28 7.98
C THR A 122 1.89 -11.58 6.65
N THR A 123 0.85 -11.46 5.82
CA THR A 123 0.90 -10.72 4.56
C THR A 123 1.23 -9.25 4.80
N SER A 124 0.56 -8.60 5.75
CA SER A 124 0.79 -7.19 6.08
C SER A 124 2.20 -6.93 6.60
N VAL A 125 2.75 -7.84 7.42
CA VAL A 125 4.12 -7.72 7.95
C VAL A 125 5.15 -7.80 6.82
N VAL A 126 5.02 -8.76 5.90
CA VAL A 126 5.94 -8.90 4.77
C VAL A 126 5.88 -7.67 3.85
N ILE A 127 4.68 -7.23 3.49
CA ILE A 127 4.50 -6.03 2.65
C ILE A 127 5.01 -4.77 3.36
N GLY A 128 4.73 -4.63 4.66
CA GLY A 128 5.24 -3.52 5.48
C GLY A 128 6.76 -3.49 5.54
N ALA A 129 7.41 -4.65 5.64
CA ALA A 129 8.87 -4.75 5.60
C ALA A 129 9.43 -4.33 4.24
N CYS A 130 8.85 -4.84 3.14
CA CYS A 130 9.21 -4.41 1.78
C CYS A 130 9.00 -2.91 1.58
N ALA A 131 7.93 -2.35 2.13
CA ALA A 131 7.64 -0.92 2.08
C ALA A 131 8.65 -0.07 2.83
N ALA A 132 9.07 -0.49 4.02
CA ALA A 132 10.13 0.18 4.76
C ALA A 132 11.47 0.19 3.98
N LEU A 133 11.80 -0.93 3.32
CA LEU A 133 13.00 -1.03 2.48
C LEU A 133 12.90 -0.13 1.24
N LEU A 134 11.77 -0.16 0.53
CA LEU A 134 11.53 0.66 -0.65
C LEU A 134 11.53 2.16 -0.30
N SER A 135 10.95 2.53 0.86
CA SER A 135 10.99 3.91 1.35
C SER A 135 12.43 4.38 1.49
N LYS A 136 13.27 3.62 2.22
CA LYS A 136 14.68 3.97 2.41
C LYS A 136 15.44 4.09 1.09
N ALA A 137 15.17 3.21 0.13
CA ALA A 137 15.80 3.25 -1.18
C ALA A 137 15.41 4.52 -1.98
N LEU A 138 14.13 4.90 -1.96
CA LEU A 138 13.66 6.11 -2.64
C LEU A 138 14.12 7.39 -1.94
N ASP A 139 14.14 7.43 -0.61
CA ASP A 139 14.59 8.59 0.17
C ASP A 139 16.09 8.85 -0.04
N PHE A 140 16.88 7.79 -0.30
CA PHE A 140 18.28 7.90 -0.70
C PHE A 140 18.43 8.60 -2.07
N ILE A 141 17.54 8.31 -3.02
CA ILE A 141 17.52 8.96 -4.35
C ILE A 141 17.02 10.40 -4.22
N GLU A 142 16.10 10.69 -3.29
CA GLU A 142 15.54 12.03 -3.11
C GLU A 142 16.56 13.06 -2.61
N LYS A 143 17.48 12.66 -1.72
CA LYS A 143 18.50 13.57 -1.20
C LYS A 143 19.32 14.15 -2.36
N PRO A 144 19.39 15.49 -2.52
CA PRO A 144 20.33 16.07 -3.46
C PRO A 144 21.72 15.66 -2.98
N THR A 145 22.51 15.05 -3.86
CA THR A 145 23.96 14.93 -3.67
C THR A 145 24.52 16.33 -3.48
N ARG A 146 24.63 16.78 -2.22
CA ARG A 146 25.42 17.95 -1.84
C ARG A 146 26.89 17.56 -1.97
N HIS A 147 27.40 17.47 -3.18
CA HIS A 147 28.83 17.38 -3.42
C HIS A 147 29.28 18.46 -4.42
N SER A 148 30.29 19.21 -3.95
CA SER A 148 31.16 20.19 -4.60
C SER A 148 30.52 21.43 -5.25
N ALA A 149 30.35 22.47 -4.43
CA ALA A 149 30.59 23.85 -4.84
C ALA A 149 31.38 24.55 -3.72
N GLN A 150 32.60 24.06 -3.49
CA GLN A 150 33.68 24.79 -2.86
C GLN A 150 34.91 24.41 -3.67
N ASP A 151 35.19 25.22 -4.69
CA ASP A 151 36.51 25.48 -5.28
C ASP A 151 36.41 26.80 -6.04
#